data_AF-A0A8T8I128-F1
#
_entry.id   AF-A0A8T8I128-F1
#
_cell.length_a   1.000
_cell.length_b   1.000
_cell.length_c   1.000
_cell.angle_alpha   90.00
_cell.angle_beta   90.00
_cell.angle_gamma   90.00
#
_symmetry.space_group_name_H-M   'P 1'
#
loop_
_entity.id
_entity.type
_entity.pdbx_description
1 polymer ?
#
loop_
_entity_poly.entity_id
_entity_poly.type
_entity_poly.pdbx_seq_one_letter_code
_entity_poly.pdbx_strand_id
1 'polypeptide(L)'
;MEGNLPGRLVPDPLWTVVAPLLPGFRPRPQGGGTVPRAGREVFTAVVFVLTSGCAWRDLPPSFGVPPATAHRRFTAWAEAGLWERLRRALAREPGLGADREWAAAIVDAALSRRGRVTSR
;
A
#
# COMPACT_ATOMS: atom_id res chain seq x y z
N MET A 1 17.78 -14.27 -8.33
CA MET A 1 17.64 -14.03 -6.89
C MET A 1 16.48 -13.05 -6.68
N GLU A 2 15.24 -13.53 -6.73
CA GLU A 2 14.01 -12.71 -6.58
C GLU A 2 13.17 -13.35 -5.45
N GLY A 3 13.77 -13.48 -4.27
CA GLY A 3 13.14 -14.09 -3.11
C GLY A 3 12.87 -13.03 -2.06
N ASN A 4 11.60 -12.66 -1.88
CA ASN A 4 11.07 -11.76 -0.84
C ASN A 4 11.05 -10.24 -1.10
N LEU A 5 10.55 -9.83 -2.28
CA LEU A 5 10.14 -8.43 -2.53
C LEU A 5 9.14 -7.87 -1.49
N PRO A 6 8.14 -8.63 -0.98
CA PRO A 6 7.18 -8.14 0.00
C PRO A 6 7.81 -7.77 1.34
N GLY A 7 8.70 -8.60 1.87
CA GLY A 7 9.37 -8.36 3.15
C GLY A 7 10.36 -7.19 3.10
N ARG A 8 10.92 -6.89 1.92
CA ARG A 8 11.87 -5.77 1.75
C ARG A 8 11.18 -4.42 1.59
N LEU A 9 10.07 -4.37 0.86
CA LEU A 9 9.33 -3.12 0.62
C LEU A 9 8.32 -2.82 1.71
N VAL A 10 7.73 -3.85 2.31
CA VAL A 10 6.73 -3.77 3.38
C VAL A 10 7.15 -4.70 4.51
N PRO A 11 8.07 -4.27 5.38
CA PRO A 11 8.52 -5.09 6.51
C PRO A 11 7.38 -5.36 7.49
N ASP A 12 7.49 -6.43 8.29
CA ASP A 12 6.44 -6.86 9.22
C ASP A 12 6.01 -5.78 10.24
N PRO A 13 6.91 -4.96 10.81
CA PRO A 13 6.53 -3.83 11.66
C PRO A 13 5.64 -2.83 10.94
N LEU A 14 5.98 -2.46 9.70
CA LEU A 14 5.15 -1.57 8.89
C LEU A 14 3.80 -2.23 8.57
N TRP A 15 3.81 -3.51 8.21
CA TRP A 15 2.58 -4.25 7.91
C TRP A 15 1.63 -4.30 9.12
N THR A 16 2.17 -4.42 10.33
CA THR A 16 1.38 -4.43 11.58
C THR A 16 0.62 -3.12 11.80
N VAL A 17 1.19 -2.00 11.36
CA VAL A 17 0.54 -0.68 11.40
C VAL A 17 -0.47 -0.51 10.27
N VAL A 18 -0.14 -1.00 9.06
CA VAL A 18 -0.96 -0.85 7.86
C VAL A 18 -2.20 -1.75 7.87
N ALA A 19 -2.03 -3.02 8.21
CA ALA A 19 -3.08 -4.04 8.17
C ALA A 19 -4.40 -3.62 8.85
N PRO A 20 -4.43 -3.05 10.07
CA PRO A 20 -5.67 -2.63 10.72
C PRO A 20 -6.29 -1.36 10.12
N LEU A 21 -5.50 -0.54 9.42
CA LEU A 21 -5.98 0.73 8.83
C LEU A 21 -6.56 0.54 7.43
N LEU A 22 -6.17 -0.53 6.74
CA LEU A 22 -6.73 -0.90 5.46
C LEU A 22 -8.25 -1.01 5.60
N PRO A 23 -9.03 -0.33 4.74
CA PRO A 23 -10.48 -0.45 4.79
C PRO A 23 -10.84 -1.92 4.64
N GLY A 24 -11.47 -2.47 5.69
CA GLY A 24 -11.80 -3.88 5.77
C GLY A 24 -12.57 -4.28 4.53
N PHE A 25 -12.05 -5.27 3.80
CA PHE A 25 -12.83 -5.92 2.77
C PHE A 25 -13.87 -6.76 3.52
N ARG A 26 -15.06 -6.21 3.79
CA ARG A 26 -16.11 -6.98 4.44
C ARG A 26 -16.40 -8.20 3.54
N PRO A 27 -16.15 -9.43 4.00
CA PRO A 27 -16.63 -10.59 3.28
C PRO A 27 -18.14 -10.47 3.21
N ARG A 28 -18.71 -10.63 2.02
CA ARG A 28 -20.15 -10.70 1.85
C ARG A 28 -20.64 -11.91 2.68
N PRO A 29 -21.75 -11.82 3.44
CA PRO A 29 -22.19 -12.89 4.35
C PRO A 29 -22.58 -14.21 3.66
N GLN A 30 -22.64 -14.26 2.33
CA GLN A 30 -22.71 -15.54 1.60
C GLN A 30 -21.31 -16.16 1.54
N GLY A 31 -21.06 -17.12 2.45
CA GLY A 31 -19.88 -17.95 2.50
C GLY A 31 -19.56 -18.53 1.11
N GLY A 32 -18.42 -18.11 0.56
CA GLY A 32 -18.05 -18.42 -0.82
C GLY A 32 -17.28 -17.28 -1.44
N GLY A 33 -16.16 -16.89 -0.84
CA GLY A 33 -15.33 -15.81 -1.37
C GLY A 33 -13.89 -16.06 -1.02
N THR A 34 -13.14 -16.54 -2.01
CA THR A 34 -11.68 -16.63 -2.10
C THR A 34 -10.94 -15.85 -1.00
N VAL A 35 -10.11 -16.56 -0.24
CA VAL A 35 -9.14 -16.01 0.74
C VAL A 35 -8.66 -14.66 0.22
N PRO A 36 -8.86 -13.53 0.94
CA PRO A 36 -8.52 -12.22 0.40
C PRO A 36 -7.06 -12.27 -0.04
N ARG A 37 -6.78 -12.18 -1.35
CA ARG A 37 -5.41 -12.08 -1.86
C ARG A 37 -4.69 -11.05 -1.03
N ALA A 38 -3.56 -11.45 -0.45
CA ALA A 38 -3.04 -10.87 0.78
C ALA A 38 -2.98 -9.36 0.61
N GLY A 39 -3.66 -8.60 1.48
CA GLY A 39 -3.66 -7.14 1.42
C GLY A 39 -2.24 -6.56 1.33
N ARG A 40 -1.26 -7.31 1.84
CA ARG A 40 0.17 -7.02 1.78
C ARG A 40 0.74 -7.07 0.37
N GLU A 41 0.36 -8.01 -0.48
CA GLU A 41 0.87 -8.10 -1.86
C GLU A 41 0.43 -6.89 -2.68
N VAL A 42 -0.86 -6.55 -2.60
CA VAL A 42 -1.41 -5.36 -3.26
C VAL A 42 -0.77 -4.10 -2.69
N PHE A 43 -0.61 -4.01 -1.38
CA PHE A 43 0.05 -2.87 -0.75
C PHE A 43 1.51 -2.77 -1.18
N THR A 44 2.23 -3.89 -1.26
CA THR A 44 3.62 -3.95 -1.75
C THR A 44 3.73 -3.45 -3.18
N ALA A 45 2.83 -3.90 -4.07
CA ALA A 45 2.80 -3.44 -5.46
C ALA A 45 2.53 -1.92 -5.56
N VAL A 46 1.62 -1.41 -4.73
CA VAL A 46 1.35 0.04 -4.64
C VAL A 46 2.57 0.79 -4.15
N VAL A 47 3.20 0.33 -3.07
CA VAL A 47 4.44 0.90 -2.51
C VAL A 47 5.54 0.95 -3.57
N PHE A 48 5.74 -0.13 -4.34
CA PHE A 48 6.71 -0.16 -5.42
C PHE A 48 6.47 0.95 -6.46
N VAL A 49 5.23 1.13 -6.93
CA VAL A 49 4.89 2.18 -7.91
C VAL A 49 5.08 3.58 -7.32
N LEU A 50 4.79 3.75 -6.03
CA LEU A 50 4.97 5.03 -5.33
C LEU A 50 6.44 5.39 -5.15
N THR A 51 7.30 4.44 -4.78
CA THR A 51 8.72 4.67 -4.52
C THR A 51 9.56 4.71 -5.80
N SER A 52 9.24 3.89 -6.80
CA SER A 52 9.91 3.92 -8.11
C SER A 52 9.44 5.08 -9.00
N GLY A 53 8.25 5.63 -8.75
CA GLY A 53 7.66 6.68 -9.57
C GLY A 53 7.17 6.22 -10.95
N CYS A 54 7.24 4.92 -11.26
CA CYS A 54 6.85 4.39 -12.57
C CYS A 54 5.34 4.54 -12.87
N ALA A 55 4.97 4.30 -14.12
CA ALA A 55 3.56 4.20 -14.47
C ALA A 55 3.00 2.87 -13.94
N TRP A 56 1.71 2.84 -13.59
CA TRP A 56 1.06 1.62 -13.09
C TRP A 56 1.21 0.44 -14.06
N ARG A 57 1.23 0.70 -15.37
CA ARG A 57 1.41 -0.29 -16.43
C ARG A 57 2.79 -0.97 -16.42
N ASP A 58 3.78 -0.33 -15.80
CA ASP A 58 5.15 -0.82 -15.69
C ASP A 58 5.37 -1.66 -14.42
N LEU A 59 4.29 -1.91 -13.64
CA LEU A 59 4.35 -2.79 -12.48
C LEU A 59 4.78 -4.20 -12.93
N PRO A 60 5.90 -4.74 -12.40
CA PRO A 60 6.38 -6.06 -12.80
C PRO A 60 5.35 -7.16 -12.48
N PRO A 61 5.19 -8.17 -13.35
CA PRO A 61 4.29 -9.30 -13.08
C PRO A 61 4.76 -10.16 -11.90
N SER A 62 6.01 -10.03 -11.44
CA SER A 62 6.56 -10.75 -10.29
C SER A 62 5.85 -10.45 -8.97
N PHE A 63 5.12 -9.33 -8.87
CA PHE A 63 4.28 -9.02 -7.71
C PHE A 63 2.99 -9.84 -7.64
N GLY A 64 2.61 -10.56 -8.71
CA GLY A 64 1.36 -11.34 -8.74
C GLY A 64 0.07 -10.50 -8.70
N VAL A 65 0.20 -9.17 -8.80
CA VAL A 65 -0.91 -8.20 -8.73
C VAL A 65 -1.04 -7.50 -10.08
N PRO A 66 -2.22 -7.54 -10.73
CA PRO A 66 -2.45 -6.80 -11.96
C PRO A 66 -2.31 -5.28 -11.74
N PRO A 67 -1.67 -4.53 -12.67
CA PRO A 67 -1.60 -3.06 -12.65
C PRO A 67 -2.92 -2.36 -12.35
N ALA A 68 -4.00 -2.79 -13.00
CA ALA A 68 -5.33 -2.24 -12.82
C ALA A 68 -5.86 -2.47 -11.41
N THR A 69 -5.56 -3.62 -10.80
CA THR A 69 -5.95 -3.94 -9.42
C THR A 69 -5.21 -3.05 -8.43
N ALA A 70 -3.89 -2.88 -8.60
CA ALA A 70 -3.08 -2.01 -7.76
C ALA A 70 -3.58 -0.55 -7.82
N HIS A 71 -3.82 -0.04 -9.03
CA HIS A 71 -4.32 1.33 -9.22
C HIS A 71 -5.70 1.54 -8.59
N ARG A 72 -6.68 0.65 -8.85
CA ARG A 72 -8.02 0.73 -8.24
C ARG A 72 -7.96 0.72 -6.72
N ARG A 73 -7.07 -0.09 -6.15
CA ARG A 73 -6.88 -0.20 -4.70
C ARG A 73 -6.24 1.06 -4.13
N PHE A 74 -5.22 1.60 -4.79
CA PHE A 74 -4.64 2.89 -4.43
C PHE A 74 -5.69 4.00 -4.38
N THR A 75 -6.53 4.12 -5.42
CA THR A 75 -7.60 5.13 -5.48
C THR A 75 -8.60 4.95 -4.35
N ALA A 76 -9.13 3.73 -4.15
CA ALA A 76 -10.08 3.46 -3.07
C ALA A 76 -9.50 3.75 -1.67
N TRP A 77 -8.21 3.47 -1.48
CA TRP A 77 -7.51 3.80 -0.23
C TRP A 77 -7.29 5.30 -0.04
N ALA A 78 -6.94 6.01 -1.11
CA ALA A 78 -6.78 7.46 -1.08
C ALA A 78 -8.12 8.17 -0.79
N GLU A 79 -9.21 7.74 -1.43
CA GLU A 79 -10.56 8.25 -1.18
C GLU A 79 -11.03 7.95 0.25
N ALA A 80 -10.71 6.77 0.77
CA ALA A 80 -10.97 6.41 2.16
C ALA A 80 -10.07 7.15 3.17
N GLY A 81 -9.14 7.98 2.73
CA GLY A 81 -8.20 8.70 3.59
C GLY A 81 -7.23 7.78 4.33
N LEU A 82 -6.82 6.66 3.71
CA LEU A 82 -5.87 5.71 4.30
C LEU A 82 -4.52 6.36 4.57
N TRP A 83 -4.02 7.15 3.61
CA TRP A 83 -2.67 7.73 3.68
C TRP A 83 -2.55 8.76 4.82
N GLU A 84 -3.60 9.55 5.06
CA GLU A 84 -3.65 10.48 6.18
C GLU A 84 -3.76 9.76 7.52
N ARG A 85 -4.49 8.64 7.58
CA ARG A 85 -4.57 7.78 8.76
C ARG A 85 -3.22 7.11 9.05
N LEU A 86 -2.55 6.62 8.01
CA LEU A 86 -1.20 6.05 8.11
C LEU A 86 -0.20 7.07 8.63
N ARG A 87 -0.17 8.29 8.08
CA ARG A 87 0.71 9.36 8.57
C ARG A 87 0.59 9.58 10.07
N ARG A 88 -0.64 9.62 10.59
CA ARG A 88 -0.92 9.80 12.02
C ARG A 88 -0.53 8.57 12.86
N ALA A 89 -0.74 7.36 12.33
CA ALA A 89 -0.35 6.13 13.00
C ALA A 89 1.18 6.01 13.09
N LEU A 90 1.90 6.20 11.99
CA LEU A 90 3.38 6.18 11.96
C LEU A 90 3.99 7.20 12.93
N ALA A 91 3.35 8.36 13.12
CA ALA A 91 3.81 9.36 14.07
C ALA A 91 3.73 8.89 15.54
N ARG A 92 2.82 7.97 15.84
CA ARG A 92 2.52 7.43 17.17
C ARG A 92 3.13 6.05 17.43
N GLU A 93 3.75 5.42 16.44
CA GLU A 93 4.31 4.08 16.53
C GLU A 93 5.82 4.12 16.84
N PRO A 94 6.22 3.97 18.12
CA PRO A 94 7.63 3.97 18.50
C PRO A 94 8.37 2.70 18.04
N GLY A 95 7.64 1.61 17.76
CA GLY A 95 8.20 0.31 17.40
C GLY A 95 8.77 0.19 15.98
N LEU A 96 8.63 1.23 15.15
CA LEU A 96 9.10 1.20 13.76
C LEU A 96 10.61 1.46 13.62
N GLY A 97 11.27 2.09 14.59
CA GLY A 97 12.71 2.36 14.53
C GLY A 97 13.15 2.96 13.18
N ALA A 98 14.10 2.30 12.52
CA ALA A 98 14.63 2.70 11.21
C ALA A 98 13.59 2.61 10.06
N ASP A 99 12.58 1.75 10.17
CA ASP A 99 11.52 1.61 9.15
C ASP A 99 10.56 2.80 9.13
N ARG A 100 10.59 3.66 10.16
CA ARG A 100 9.70 4.83 10.27
C ARG A 100 9.96 5.86 9.16
N GLU A 101 11.22 6.15 8.87
CA GLU A 101 11.58 7.11 7.82
C GLU A 101 11.14 6.61 6.45
N TRP A 102 11.37 5.33 6.17
CA TRP A 102 10.90 4.66 4.96
C TRP A 102 9.37 4.69 4.84
N ALA A 103 8.66 4.38 5.91
CA ALA A 103 7.20 4.41 5.94
C ALA A 103 6.64 5.82 5.72
N ALA A 104 7.28 6.84 6.30
CA ALA A 104 6.92 8.24 6.09
C ALA A 104 7.12 8.64 4.61
N ALA A 105 8.24 8.28 4.01
CA ALA A 105 8.52 8.55 2.59
C ALA A 105 7.48 7.93 1.65
N ILE A 106 7.03 6.70 1.95
CA ILE A 106 5.93 6.04 1.19
C ILE A 106 4.64 6.86 1.28
N VAL A 107 4.28 7.31 2.49
CA VAL A 107 3.05 8.08 2.71
C VAL A 107 3.11 9.43 2.00
N ASP A 108 4.24 10.12 2.06
CA ASP A 108 4.43 11.40 1.39
C ASP A 108 4.40 11.24 -0.14
N ALA A 109 4.98 10.16 -0.68
CA ALA A 109 4.88 9.83 -2.10
C ALA A 109 3.42 9.55 -2.51
N ALA A 110 2.65 8.84 -1.69
CA ALA A 110 1.23 8.58 -1.93
C ALA A 110 0.41 9.88 -1.97
N LEU A 111 0.62 10.76 -0.99
CA LEU A 111 -0.06 12.06 -0.88
C LEU A 111 0.32 12.98 -2.06
N SER A 112 1.60 13.00 -2.46
CA SER A 112 2.08 13.77 -3.61
C SER A 112 1.46 13.28 -4.92
N ARG A 113 1.32 11.96 -5.10
CA ARG A 113 0.68 11.37 -6.28
C ARG A 113 -0.82 11.61 -6.33
N ARG A 114 -1.50 11.69 -5.17
CA ARG A 114 -2.91 12.14 -5.06
C ARG A 114 -3.06 13.60 -5.51
N GLY A 115 -2.12 14.46 -5.13
CA GLY A 115 -2.16 15.91 -5.40
C GLY A 115 -1.92 16.32 -6.86
N ARG A 116 -1.45 15.42 -7.75
CA ARG A 116 -1.21 15.74 -9.17
C ARG A 116 -2.46 15.73 -10.07
N VAL A 117 -3.67 15.81 -9.50
CA VAL A 117 -4.91 16.09 -10.24
C VAL A 117 -5.34 17.55 -9.98
N THR A 118 -4.47 18.50 -10.28
CA THR A 118 -4.85 19.89 -10.60
C THR A 118 -3.70 20.52 -11.40
N SER A 119 -4.06 21.27 -12.45
CA SER A 119 -3.21 21.93 -13.45
C SER A 119 -2.93 21.14 -14.74
N ARG A 120 -3.96 21.09 -15.60
CA ARG A 120 -3.86 21.70 -16.93
C ARG A 120 -5.21 22.30 -17.32
#